data_AF-A0A928UUX9-F1
#
_entry.id   AF-A0A928UUX9-F1
#
_cell.length_a   1.000
_cell.length_b   1.000
_cell.length_c   1.000
_cell.angle_alpha   90.00
_cell.angle_beta   90.00
_cell.angle_gamma   90.00
#
_symmetry.space_group_name_H-M   'P 1'
#
loop_
_entity.id
_entity.type
_entity.pdbx_description
1 polymer ?
#
loop_
_entity_poly.entity_id
_entity_poly.type
_entity_poly.pdbx_seq_one_letter_code
_entity_poly.pdbx_strand_id
1 'polypeptide(L)'
;FVVGVQIILGGLVASHYAALVCTDFPLCQGQFIPTFSGIIGLQVIHRLGAYVTVLMILFFIFKARQIIKSQFITYIVLFIFLQFGLGVANVLLYTPPLLAVLHLTFGVSLFLLIFRFSFELNSFNKN
;
A
#
# COMPACT_ATOMS: atom_id res chain seq x y z
N PHE A 1 -0.75 -1.86 11.80
CA PHE A 1 -0.17 -3.19 11.56
C PHE A 1 -0.29 -3.63 10.09
N VAL A 2 -1.48 -3.59 9.48
CA VAL A 2 -1.73 -4.02 8.08
C VAL A 2 -0.75 -3.39 7.05
N VAL A 3 -0.49 -2.09 7.12
CA VAL A 3 0.47 -1.42 6.23
C VAL A 3 1.89 -1.97 6.37
N GLY A 4 2.31 -2.33 7.58
CA GLY A 4 3.63 -2.93 7.82
C GLY A 4 3.77 -4.31 7.17
N VAL A 5 2.71 -5.13 7.25
CA VAL A 5 2.65 -6.42 6.54
C VAL A 5 2.77 -6.20 5.03
N GLN A 6 2.09 -5.20 4.49
CA GLN A 6 2.13 -4.89 3.06
C GLN A 6 3.51 -4.39 2.59
N ILE A 7 4.22 -3.63 3.43
CA ILE A 7 5.61 -3.22 3.17
C ILE A 7 6.53 -4.45 3.11
N ILE A 8 6.40 -5.37 4.07
CA ILE A 8 7.19 -6.62 4.09
C ILE A 8 6.89 -7.45 2.84
N LEU A 9 5.62 -7.60 2.48
CA LEU A 9 5.20 -8.33 1.30
C LEU A 9 5.73 -7.68 0.01
N GLY A 10 5.75 -6.35 -0.08
CA GLY A 10 6.40 -5.62 -1.17
C GLY A 10 7.92 -5.85 -1.22
N GLY A 11 8.58 -5.91 -0.06
CA GLY A 11 9.99 -6.29 0.04
C GLY A 11 10.28 -7.71 -0.44
N LEU A 12 9.39 -8.66 -0.16
CA LEU A 12 9.47 -10.04 -0.66
C LEU A 12 9.30 -10.11 -2.19
N VAL A 13 8.37 -9.34 -2.74
CA VAL A 13 8.20 -9.21 -4.19
C VAL A 13 9.46 -8.67 -4.84
N ALA A 14 10.08 -7.64 -4.26
CA ALA A 14 11.32 -7.05 -4.76
C ALA A 14 12.49 -8.02 -4.69
N SER A 15 12.67 -8.75 -3.58
CA SER A 15 13.79 -9.68 -3.39
C SER A 15 13.74 -10.92 -4.30
N HIS A 16 12.54 -11.31 -4.75
CA HIS A 16 12.34 -12.44 -5.65
C HIS A 16 12.16 -12.02 -7.13
N TYR A 17 12.35 -10.73 -7.45
CA TYR A 17 12.09 -10.18 -8.79
C TYR A 17 10.67 -10.45 -9.32
N ALA A 18 9.72 -10.70 -8.41
CA ALA A 18 8.35 -11.09 -8.74
C ALA A 18 7.56 -9.94 -9.39
N ALA A 19 8.02 -8.70 -9.24
CA ALA A 19 7.41 -7.53 -9.82
C ALA A 19 7.43 -7.52 -11.37
N LEU A 20 8.40 -8.21 -11.99
CA LEU A 20 8.56 -8.30 -13.45
C LEU A 20 7.72 -9.41 -14.09
N VAL A 21 7.08 -10.27 -13.29
CA VAL A 21 6.34 -11.44 -13.80
C VAL A 21 4.94 -11.07 -14.29
N CYS A 22 4.35 -10.04 -13.68
CA CYS A 22 3.08 -9.45 -14.09
C CYS A 22 3.35 -8.03 -14.61
N THR A 23 3.45 -7.85 -15.93
CA THR A 23 3.74 -6.56 -16.59
C THR A 23 2.47 -5.82 -17.03
N ASP A 24 1.31 -6.39 -16.76
CA ASP A 24 0.00 -5.84 -16.96
C ASP A 24 -0.65 -5.40 -15.63
N PHE A 25 -1.59 -4.48 -15.74
CA PHE A 25 -2.45 -4.02 -14.65
C PHE A 25 -3.84 -3.69 -15.22
N PRO A 26 -4.96 -4.11 -14.59
CA PRO A 26 -5.06 -4.79 -13.29
C PRO A 26 -4.83 -6.31 -13.34
N LEU A 27 -4.79 -6.88 -14.55
CA LEU A 27 -4.54 -8.31 -14.78
C LEU A 27 -3.07 -8.67 -14.49
N CYS A 28 -2.80 -9.95 -14.30
CA CYS A 28 -1.47 -10.54 -14.33
C CYS A 28 -1.49 -11.66 -15.39
N GLN A 29 -0.70 -11.51 -16.44
CA GLN A 29 -0.64 -12.46 -17.56
C GLN A 29 -2.02 -12.68 -18.21
N GLY A 30 -2.82 -11.61 -18.32
CA GLY A 30 -4.17 -11.67 -18.90
C GLY A 30 -5.26 -12.25 -17.99
N GLN A 31 -4.93 -12.64 -16.76
CA GLN A 31 -5.90 -13.14 -15.77
C GLN A 31 -5.89 -12.27 -14.51
N PHE A 32 -7.04 -12.10 -13.85
CA PHE A 32 -7.10 -11.28 -12.64
C PHE A 32 -6.36 -11.95 -11.46
N ILE A 33 -6.50 -13.26 -11.33
CA ILE A 33 -5.86 -14.08 -10.29
C ILE A 33 -5.42 -15.39 -10.97
N PRO A 34 -4.22 -15.44 -11.59
CA PRO A 34 -3.74 -16.64 -12.27
C PRO A 34 -3.39 -17.77 -11.29
N THR A 35 -2.67 -17.45 -10.21
CA THR A 35 -2.28 -18.41 -9.17
C THR A 35 -1.86 -17.68 -7.90
N PHE A 36 -1.94 -18.38 -6.76
CA PHE A 36 -1.41 -17.93 -5.47
C PHE A 36 -0.07 -18.59 -5.11
N SER A 37 0.47 -19.40 -6.01
CA SER A 37 1.71 -20.16 -5.80
C SER A 37 2.90 -19.55 -6.54
N GLY A 38 4.09 -19.67 -5.95
CA GLY A 38 5.35 -19.21 -6.54
C GLY A 38 5.46 -17.69 -6.67
N ILE A 39 6.34 -17.23 -7.57
CA ILE A 39 6.64 -15.81 -7.77
C ILE A 39 5.45 -15.01 -8.32
N ILE A 40 4.60 -15.63 -9.15
CA ILE A 40 3.34 -15.04 -9.61
C ILE A 40 2.42 -14.83 -8.39
N GLY A 41 2.31 -15.85 -7.54
CA GLY A 41 1.55 -15.79 -6.30
C GLY A 41 1.97 -14.64 -5.38
N LEU A 42 3.28 -14.43 -5.20
CA LEU A 42 3.78 -13.29 -4.40
C LEU A 42 3.28 -11.95 -4.92
N GLN A 43 3.36 -11.73 -6.23
CA GLN A 43 2.90 -10.48 -6.86
C GLN A 43 1.37 -10.32 -6.78
N VAL A 44 0.63 -11.41 -6.97
CA VAL A 44 -0.85 -11.42 -6.84
C VAL A 44 -1.29 -11.13 -5.41
N ILE A 45 -0.69 -11.80 -4.41
CA ILE A 45 -1.00 -11.58 -2.98
C ILE A 45 -0.64 -10.14 -2.60
N HIS A 46 0.46 -9.58 -3.12
CA HIS A 46 0.79 -8.17 -2.93
C HIS A 46 -0.29 -7.24 -3.48
N ARG A 47 -0.73 -7.44 -4.73
CA ARG A 47 -1.80 -6.61 -5.32
C ARG A 47 -3.11 -6.69 -4.54
N LEU A 48 -3.56 -7.90 -4.20
CA LEU A 48 -4.79 -8.10 -3.43
C LEU A 48 -4.68 -7.52 -2.01
N GLY A 49 -3.54 -7.72 -1.36
CA GLY A 49 -3.22 -7.13 -0.06
C GLY A 49 -3.27 -5.60 -0.09
N ALA A 50 -2.83 -4.97 -1.19
CA ALA A 50 -2.92 -3.52 -1.36
C ALA A 50 -4.38 -3.05 -1.41
N TYR A 51 -5.25 -3.70 -2.19
CA TYR A 51 -6.67 -3.36 -2.25
C TYR A 51 -7.35 -3.47 -0.89
N VAL A 52 -7.10 -4.57 -0.17
CA VAL A 52 -7.63 -4.78 1.19
C VAL A 52 -7.13 -3.72 2.15
N THR A 53 -5.83 -3.41 2.10
CA THR A 53 -5.20 -2.39 2.95
C THR A 53 -5.84 -1.01 2.72
N VAL A 54 -6.06 -0.62 1.47
CA VAL A 54 -6.72 0.66 1.13
C VAL A 54 -8.13 0.70 1.69
N LEU A 55 -8.94 -0.35 1.48
CA LEU A 55 -10.32 -0.40 1.99
C LEU A 55 -10.36 -0.30 3.52
N MET A 56 -9.48 -1.01 4.22
CA MET A 56 -9.39 -0.96 5.69
C MET A 56 -8.98 0.44 6.19
N ILE A 57 -8.03 1.11 5.53
CA ILE A 57 -7.63 2.46 5.91
C ILE A 57 -8.74 3.47 5.65
N LEU A 58 -9.43 3.39 4.51
CA LEU A 58 -10.56 4.27 4.20
C LEU A 58 -11.70 4.11 5.21
N PHE A 59 -12.03 2.87 5.60
CA PHE A 59 -13.02 2.61 6.64
C PHE A 59 -12.60 3.19 8.00
N PHE A 60 -11.33 3.00 8.39
CA PHE A 60 -10.79 3.58 9.62
C PHE A 60 -10.83 5.11 9.61
N ILE A 61 -10.40 5.74 8.50
CA ILE A 61 -10.45 7.20 8.32
C ILE A 61 -11.89 7.71 8.41
N PHE A 62 -12.85 7.03 7.78
CA PHE A 62 -14.25 7.44 7.84
C PHE A 62 -14.76 7.48 9.28
N LYS A 63 -14.46 6.45 10.08
CA LYS A 63 -14.80 6.43 11.51
C LYS A 63 -14.05 7.50 12.30
N ALA A 64 -12.74 7.65 12.08
CA ALA A 64 -11.94 8.62 12.82
C ALA A 64 -12.35 10.07 12.51
N ARG A 65 -12.76 10.39 11.27
CA ARG A 65 -13.28 11.72 10.89
C ARG A 65 -14.56 12.12 11.63
N GLN A 66 -15.34 11.16 12.11
CA GLN A 66 -16.53 11.43 12.92
C GLN A 66 -16.19 11.80 14.36
N ILE A 67 -14.97 11.49 14.81
CA ILE A 67 -14.51 11.67 16.20
C ILE A 67 -13.59 12.89 16.30
N ILE A 68 -12.62 13.01 15.39
CA ILE A 68 -11.57 14.04 15.43
C ILE A 68 -11.35 14.68 14.06
N LYS A 69 -11.15 16.00 14.05
CA LYS A 69 -10.64 16.73 12.88
C LYS A 69 -9.12 16.84 13.01
N SER A 70 -8.40 16.13 12.14
CA SER A 70 -6.94 16.12 12.12
C SER A 70 -6.41 16.34 10.71
N GLN A 71 -5.38 17.17 10.57
CA GLN A 71 -4.71 17.47 9.30
C GLN A 71 -4.01 16.23 8.73
N PHE A 72 -3.58 15.31 9.60
CA PHE A 72 -2.94 14.06 9.22
C PHE A 72 -3.83 13.19 8.33
N ILE A 73 -5.15 13.26 8.51
CA ILE A 73 -6.11 12.51 7.68
C ILE A 73 -5.99 12.93 6.21
N THR A 74 -5.80 14.22 5.92
CA THR A 74 -5.60 14.71 4.54
C THR A 74 -4.31 14.18 3.94
N TYR A 75 -3.20 14.22 4.68
CA TYR A 75 -1.92 13.68 4.21
C TYR A 75 -1.97 12.16 3.98
N ILE A 76 -2.65 11.41 4.84
CA ILE A 76 -2.83 9.96 4.67
C ILE A 76 -3.57 9.67 3.37
N VAL A 77 -4.69 10.37 3.09
CA VAL A 77 -5.44 10.18 1.84
C VAL A 77 -4.59 10.52 0.61
N LEU A 78 -3.84 11.62 0.64
CA LEU A 78 -2.94 12.00 -0.44
C LEU A 78 -1.87 10.93 -0.71
N PHE A 79 -1.23 10.44 0.34
CA PHE A 79 -0.18 9.42 0.23
C PHE A 79 -0.72 8.07 -0.25
N ILE A 80 -1.98 7.71 0.04
CA ILE A 80 -2.62 6.51 -0.51
C ILE A 80 -2.72 6.60 -2.03
N PHE A 81 -3.21 7.72 -2.57
CA PHE A 81 -3.31 7.91 -4.03
C PHE A 81 -1.95 7.88 -4.69
N LEU A 82 -0.97 8.55 -4.08
CA LEU A 82 0.40 8.55 -4.58
C LEU A 82 1.02 7.15 -4.55
N GLN A 83 0.86 6.40 -3.46
CA GLN A 83 1.37 5.03 -3.33
C GLN A 83 0.75 4.09 -4.36
N PHE A 84 -0.56 4.20 -4.58
CA PHE A 84 -1.27 3.43 -5.59
C PHE A 84 -0.74 3.76 -7.00
N GLY A 85 -0.62 5.04 -7.33
CA GLY A 85 -0.06 5.49 -8.61
C GLY A 85 1.38 5.01 -8.83
N LEU A 86 2.25 5.15 -7.82
CA LEU A 86 3.63 4.65 -7.88
C LEU A 86 3.68 3.11 -8.01
N GLY A 87 2.75 2.39 -7.40
CA GLY A 87 2.66 0.93 -7.52
C GLY A 87 2.28 0.50 -8.93
N VAL A 88 1.26 1.13 -9.52
CA VAL A 88 0.86 0.90 -10.92
C VAL A 88 1.99 1.30 -11.88
N ALA A 89 2.65 2.44 -11.65
CA ALA A 89 3.76 2.89 -12.47
C ALA A 89 4.94 1.92 -12.44
N ASN A 90 5.26 1.32 -11.28
CA ASN A 90 6.29 0.29 -11.18
C ASN A 90 5.97 -0.93 -12.05
N VAL A 91 4.71 -1.35 -12.13
CA VAL A 91 4.30 -2.47 -12.98
C VAL A 91 4.42 -2.09 -14.46
N LEU A 92 3.80 -0.97 -14.87
CA LEU A 92 3.70 -0.57 -16.28
C LEU A 92 5.02 -0.11 -16.89
N LEU A 93 5.98 0.34 -16.07
CA LEU A 93 7.27 0.85 -16.52
C LEU A 93 8.42 -0.13 -16.26
N TYR A 94 8.12 -1.41 -15.98
CA TYR A 94 9.13 -2.46 -15.76
C TYR A 94 10.08 -2.16 -14.60
N THR A 95 9.54 -1.67 -13.49
CA THR A 95 10.22 -1.45 -12.20
C THR A 95 11.56 -0.70 -12.30
N PRO A 96 11.59 0.54 -12.82
CA PRO A 96 12.81 1.32 -12.84
C PRO A 96 13.25 1.64 -11.40
N PRO A 97 14.55 1.61 -11.07
CA PRO A 97 15.02 1.72 -9.67
C PRO A 97 14.48 2.94 -8.93
N LEU A 98 14.35 4.09 -9.61
CA LEU A 98 13.82 5.31 -9.01
C LEU A 98 12.36 5.14 -8.56
N LEU A 99 11.49 4.54 -9.38
CA LEU A 99 10.09 4.33 -9.00
C LEU A 99 9.94 3.29 -7.90
N ALA A 100 10.82 2.27 -7.88
CA ALA A 100 10.83 1.27 -6.82
C ALA A 100 11.22 1.91 -5.47
N VAL A 101 12.27 2.74 -5.46
CA VAL A 101 12.69 3.50 -4.28
C VAL A 101 11.60 4.47 -3.85
N LEU A 102 11.03 5.26 -4.76
CA LEU A 102 9.94 6.19 -4.44
C LEU A 102 8.75 5.46 -3.84
N HIS A 103 8.31 4.36 -4.42
CA HIS A 103 7.20 3.57 -3.87
C HIS A 103 7.51 3.07 -2.46
N LEU A 104 8.72 2.59 -2.19
CA LEU A 104 9.09 2.17 -0.83
C LEU A 104 9.12 3.36 0.14
N THR A 105 9.76 4.48 -0.23
CA THR A 105 9.88 5.67 0.60
C THR A 105 8.49 6.20 0.98
N PHE A 106 7.61 6.39 0.00
CA PHE A 106 6.24 6.88 0.26
C PHE A 106 5.41 5.87 1.06
N GLY A 107 5.62 4.56 0.86
CA GLY A 107 5.00 3.51 1.67
C GLY A 107 5.40 3.59 3.15
N VAL A 108 6.69 3.76 3.44
CA VAL A 108 7.18 3.94 4.81
C VAL A 108 6.70 5.25 5.42
N SER A 109 6.70 6.35 4.66
CA SER A 109 6.15 7.63 5.12
C SER A 109 4.66 7.52 5.46
N LEU A 110 3.86 6.82 4.64
CA LEU A 110 2.45 6.56 4.92
C LEU A 110 2.27 5.75 6.21
N PHE A 111 3.10 4.73 6.44
CA PHE A 111 3.09 3.96 7.68
C PHE A 111 3.33 4.85 8.91
N LEU A 112 4.33 5.74 8.85
CA LEU A 112 4.65 6.66 9.93
C LEU A 112 3.53 7.68 10.18
N LEU A 113 2.89 8.20 9.13
CA LEU A 113 1.73 9.09 9.25
C LEU A 113 0.56 8.41 9.97
N ILE A 114 0.25 7.17 9.59
CA ILE A 114 -0.83 6.40 10.24
C ILE A 114 -0.48 6.09 11.69
N PHE A 115 0.78 5.75 11.98
CA PHE A 115 1.25 5.50 13.34
C PHE A 115 1.12 6.75 14.21
N ARG A 116 1.55 7.92 13.70
CA ARG A 116 1.41 9.20 14.40
C ARG A 116 -0.06 9.57 14.63
N PHE A 117 -0.90 9.41 13.61
CA PHE A 117 -2.34 9.68 13.73
C PHE A 117 -3.03 8.76 14.77
N SER A 118 -2.57 7.52 14.89
CA SER A 118 -3.08 6.57 15.89
C SER A 118 -2.81 7.06 17.32
N PHE A 119 -1.66 7.68 17.58
CA PHE A 119 -1.37 8.29 18.88
C PHE A 119 -2.24 9.51 19.15
N GLU A 120 -2.45 10.37 18.14
CA GLU A 120 -3.32 11.54 18.28
C GLU A 120 -4.75 11.12 18.63
N LEU A 121 -5.30 10.12 17.93
CA LEU A 121 -6.63 9.59 18.21
C LEU A 121 -6.73 8.99 19.62
N ASN A 122 -5.73 8.22 20.05
CA ASN A 122 -5.70 7.64 21.39
C ASN A 122 -5.59 8.72 22.49
N SER A 123 -4.83 9.78 22.24
CA SER A 123 -4.75 10.91 23.16
C SER A 123 -6.07 11.65 23.26
N PHE A 124 -6.79 11.83 22.14
CA PHE A 124 -8.09 12.49 22.12
C PHE A 124 -9.16 11.67 22.86
N ASN A 125 -9.14 10.34 22.73
CA ASN A 125 -10.12 9.46 23.38
C ASN A 125 -9.92 9.31 24.90
N LYS A 126 -8.78 9.75 25.44
CA LYS A 126 -8.49 9.75 26.88
C LYS A 126 -8.88 11.06 27.58
N ASN A 127 -9.11 12.12 26.81
CA ASN A 127 -9.54 13.43 27.28
C ASN A 127 -11.07 13.53 27.24
#